data_AF-A0A963L3P6-F1
#
_entry.id   AF-A0A963L3P6-F1
#
_cell.length_a   1.000
_cell.length_b   1.000
_cell.length_c   1.000
_cell.angle_alpha   90.00
_cell.angle_beta   90.00
_cell.angle_gamma   90.00
#
_symmetry.space_group_name_H-M   'P 1'
#
loop_
_entity.id
_entity.type
_entity.pdbx_description
1 polymer ?
#
loop_
_entity_poly.entity_id
_entity_poly.type
_entity_poly.pdbx_seq_one_letter_code
_entity_poly.pdbx_strand_id
1 'polypeptide(L)' 'DITYLRFAYGGELGAFDPGRSLDTGIVRTLWMTPDEVRASADRHRSPLVLRCIEDHLAGQRYPMQLVSTDTSVTRPAT' A
#
# COMPACT_ATOMS: atom_id res chain seq x y z
N ASP A 1 2.34 -11.80 21.74
CA ASP A 1 1.46 -10.75 21.20
C ASP A 1 2.21 -10.04 20.08
N ILE A 2 1.61 -9.84 18.90
CA ILE A 2 2.29 -9.21 17.75
C ILE A 2 1.59 -7.88 17.47
N THR A 3 2.33 -6.79 17.67
CA THR A 3 1.88 -5.44 17.28
C THR A 3 2.35 -5.16 15.85
N TYR A 4 1.43 -4.76 14.98
CA TYR A 4 1.73 -4.36 13.61
C TYR A 4 1.77 -2.84 13.51
N LEU A 5 2.78 -2.32 12.79
CA LEU A 5 2.84 -0.94 12.34
C LEU A 5 2.67 -0.92 10.81
N ARG A 6 1.74 -0.11 10.31
CA ARG A 6 1.46 0.01 8.87
C ARG A 6 1.77 1.43 8.39
N PHE A 7 2.64 1.52 7.39
CA PHE A 7 2.84 2.74 6.60
C PHE A 7 2.05 2.63 5.30
N ALA A 8 1.37 3.71 4.90
CA ALA A 8 0.65 3.80 3.63
C ALA A 8 1.24 4.93 2.81
N TYR A 9 1.65 4.61 1.58
CA TYR A 9 2.25 5.55 0.65
C TYR A 9 1.26 5.82 -0.49
N GLY A 10 1.17 7.08 -0.91
CA GLY A 10 0.48 7.49 -2.14
C GLY A 10 1.47 7.94 -3.19
N GLY A 11 1.12 7.80 -4.46
CA GLY A 11 1.96 8.21 -5.57
C GLY A 11 1.33 7.89 -6.92
N GLU A 12 2.04 8.23 -7.99
CA GLU A 12 1.67 7.91 -9.36
C GLU A 12 2.32 6.59 -9.78
N LEU A 13 1.58 5.76 -10.50
CA LEU A 13 2.14 4.54 -11.08
C LEU A 13 2.96 4.89 -12.33
N GLY A 14 4.10 4.21 -12.49
CA GLY A 14 4.89 4.25 -13.72
C GLY A 14 4.29 3.38 -14.83
N ALA A 15 5.09 3.12 -15.87
CA ALA A 15 4.70 2.26 -16.97
C ALA A 15 4.43 0.81 -16.51
N PHE A 16 3.45 0.17 -17.13
CA PHE A 16 3.18 -1.25 -16.93
C PHE A 16 4.32 -2.10 -17.50
N ASP A 17 4.83 -3.04 -16.71
CA ASP A 17 5.86 -3.99 -17.11
C ASP A 17 5.22 -5.35 -17.41
N PRO A 18 5.03 -5.73 -18.69
CA PRO A 18 4.36 -6.97 -19.07
C PRO A 18 5.18 -8.22 -18.72
N GLY A 19 6.48 -8.08 -18.45
CA GLY A 19 7.35 -9.19 -18.07
C GLY A 19 7.21 -9.62 -16.62
N ARG A 20 6.51 -8.83 -15.78
CA ARG A 20 6.30 -9.13 -14.36
C ARG A 20 5.02 -9.92 -14.15
N SER A 21 5.16 -11.19 -13.76
CA SER A 21 4.06 -11.99 -13.26
C SER A 21 3.59 -11.52 -11.89
N LEU A 22 2.31 -11.74 -11.58
CA LEU A 22 1.79 -11.55 -10.24
C LEU A 22 2.41 -12.55 -9.27
N ASP A 23 2.66 -12.12 -8.02
CA ASP A 23 3.13 -13.01 -6.97
C ASP A 23 2.12 -14.11 -6.67
N THR A 24 2.61 -15.26 -6.19
CA THR A 24 1.77 -16.38 -5.76
C THR A 24 0.72 -15.93 -4.75
N GLY A 25 -0.56 -16.23 -5.03
CA GLY A 25 -1.70 -15.84 -4.19
C GLY A 25 -2.40 -14.56 -4.63
N ILE A 26 -1.81 -13.76 -5.52
CA ILE A 26 -2.51 -12.63 -6.16
C ILE A 26 -3.30 -13.15 -7.36
N VAL A 27 -4.63 -13.18 -7.24
CA VAL A 27 -5.53 -13.68 -8.29
C VAL A 27 -5.62 -12.71 -9.48
N ARG A 28 -5.72 -11.40 -9.21
CA ARG A 28 -5.80 -10.32 -10.21
C ARG A 28 -5.62 -8.94 -9.56
N THR A 29 -5.30 -7.94 -10.36
CA THR A 29 -5.34 -6.51 -10.00
C THR A 29 -6.60 -5.85 -10.55
N LEU A 30 -7.16 -4.88 -9.83
CA LEU A 30 -8.36 -4.14 -10.23
C LEU A 30 -8.19 -2.66 -9.95
N TRP A 31 -8.68 -1.85 -10.89
CA TRP A 31 -8.96 -0.44 -10.65
C TRP A 31 -10.40 -0.33 -10.15
N MET A 32 -10.58 0.33 -9.02
CA MET A 32 -11.88 0.49 -8.37
C MET A 32 -12.05 1.94 -7.96
N THR A 33 -13.28 2.43 -8.09
CA THR A 33 -13.73 3.69 -7.51
C THR A 33 -13.79 3.59 -5.98
N PRO A 34 -13.76 4.72 -5.23
CA PRO A 34 -13.94 4.70 -3.78
C PRO A 34 -15.22 3.99 -3.33
N ASP A 35 -16.33 4.15 -4.06
CA ASP A 35 -17.61 3.53 -3.71
C ASP A 35 -17.60 2.01 -3.92
N GLU A 36 -16.96 1.51 -4.98
CA GLU A 36 -16.77 0.06 -5.18
C GLU A 36 -15.89 -0.54 -4.07
N VAL A 37 -14.89 0.21 -3.58
CA VAL A 37 -14.09 -0.24 -2.44
C VAL A 37 -14.90 -0.27 -1.15
N ARG A 38 -15.72 0.76 -0.88
CA ARG A 38 -16.63 0.79 0.27
C ARG A 38 -17.64 -0.36 0.24
N ALA A 39 -18.22 -0.64 -0.93
CA ALA A 39 -19.20 -1.70 -1.13
C ALA A 39 -18.63 -3.12 -1.00
N SER A 40 -17.29 -3.28 -0.93
CA SER A 40 -16.61 -4.57 -0.80
C SER A 40 -15.89 -4.76 0.53
N ALA A 41 -16.27 -3.98 1.56
CA ALA A 41 -15.61 -3.97 2.87
C ALA A 41 -15.52 -5.36 3.55
N ASP A 42 -16.51 -6.22 3.34
CA ASP A 42 -16.54 -7.61 3.84
C ASP A 42 -15.41 -8.48 3.27
N ARG A 43 -14.87 -8.11 2.11
CA ARG A 43 -13.78 -8.81 1.42
C ARG A 43 -12.40 -8.23 1.76
N HIS A 44 -12.33 -7.14 2.52
CA HIS A 44 -11.06 -6.50 2.84
C HIS A 44 -10.28 -7.37 3.83
N ARG A 45 -8.98 -7.55 3.58
CA ARG A 45 -8.08 -8.27 4.49
C ARG A 45 -7.93 -7.64 5.88
N SER A 46 -8.35 -6.38 6.02
CA SER A 46 -8.26 -5.58 7.24
C SER A 46 -9.04 -4.28 7.03
N PRO A 47 -9.67 -3.70 8.07
CA PRO A 47 -10.32 -2.37 7.99
C PRO A 47 -9.34 -1.25 7.59
N LEU A 48 -8.03 -1.46 7.77
CA LEU A 48 -7.00 -0.52 7.36
C LEU A 48 -6.94 -0.29 5.83
N VAL A 49 -7.52 -1.18 5.01
CA VAL A 49 -7.60 -0.95 3.55
C VAL A 49 -8.45 0.28 3.24
N LEU A 50 -9.70 0.29 3.71
CA LEU A 50 -10.60 1.41 3.49
C LEU A 50 -10.07 2.67 4.20
N ARG A 51 -9.55 2.55 5.42
CA ARG A 51 -9.02 3.70 6.17
C ARG A 51 -7.93 4.45 5.40
N CYS A 52 -6.95 3.75 4.84
CA CYS A 52 -5.88 4.39 4.08
C CYS A 52 -6.39 5.14 2.84
N ILE A 53 -7.44 4.64 2.20
CA ILE A 53 -8.06 5.26 1.03
C ILE A 53 -8.80 6.54 1.44
N GLU A 54 -9.58 6.49 2.52
CA GLU A 54 -10.27 7.67 3.06
C GLU A 54 -9.30 8.75 3.53
N ASP A 55 -8.21 8.38 4.22
CA ASP A 55 -7.18 9.34 4.63
C ASP A 55 -6.55 10.02 3.40
N HIS A 56 -6.28 9.27 2.32
CA HIS A 56 -5.79 9.85 1.06
C HIS A 56 -6.82 10.81 0.42
N LEU A 57 -8.09 10.42 0.37
CA LEU A 57 -9.18 11.26 -0.17
C LEU A 57 -9.40 12.53 0.66
N ALA A 58 -9.21 12.45 1.98
CA ALA A 58 -9.22 13.60 2.89
C ALA A 58 -7.97 14.49 2.78
N GLY A 59 -7.01 14.15 1.90
CA GLY A 59 -5.82 14.93 1.66
C GLY A 59 -4.71 14.73 2.70
N GLN A 60 -4.78 13.69 3.54
CA GLN A 60 -3.72 13.38 4.50
C GLN A 60 -2.45 12.95 3.77
N ARG A 61 -1.49 13.89 3.68
CA ARG A 61 -0.22 13.70 2.99
C ARG A 61 0.89 14.30 3.84
N TYR A 62 1.95 13.53 4.01
CA TYR A 62 3.16 13.95 4.71
C TYR A 62 4.35 13.86 3.75
N PRO A 63 5.39 14.71 3.92
CA PRO A 63 6.60 14.61 3.12
C PRO A 63 7.27 13.23 3.27
N MET A 64 7.81 12.69 2.19
CA MET A 64 8.53 11.39 2.23
C MET A 64 9.70 11.39 3.21
N GLN A 65 10.28 12.57 3.49
CA GLN A 65 11.34 12.77 4.48
C GLN A 65 10.92 12.44 5.92
N LEU A 66 9.62 12.23 6.18
CA LEU A 66 9.12 11.79 7.49
C LEU A 66 9.61 10.38 7.86
N VAL A 67 9.90 9.53 6.86
CA VAL A 67 10.39 8.17 7.06
C VAL A 67 11.82 8.08 6.53
N SER A 68 12.76 7.76 7.42
CA SER A 68 14.16 7.52 7.09
C SER A 68 14.55 6.10 7.41
N THR A 69 15.51 5.57 6.66
CA THR A 69 16.12 4.27 6.92
C THR A 69 17.63 4.43 6.96
N ASP A 70 18.27 3.85 7.98
CA ASP A 70 19.72 3.87 8.08
C ASP A 70 20.36 3.06 6.94
N THR A 71 21.52 3.51 6.46
CA THR A 71 22.23 2.86 5.33
C THR A 71 22.62 1.41 5.61
N SER A 72 22.70 1.00 6.88
CA SER A 72 22.95 -0.39 7.28
C SER A 72 21.90 -1.37 6.74
N VAL A 73 20.66 -0.95 6.47
CA VAL A 73 19.61 -1.84 5.92
C VAL A 73 19.95 -2.36 4.52
N THR A 74 20.70 -1.57 3.73
CA THR A 74 21.14 -1.96 2.39
C THR A 74 22.55 -2.56 2.36
N ARG A 75 23.28 -2.51 3.49
CA ARG A 75 24.61 -3.14 3.58
C ARG A 75 24.44 -4.63 3.89
N PRO A 76 25.20 -5.52 3.23
CA PRO A 76 25.29 -6.90 3.68
C PRO A 76 25.85 -6.94 5.10
N ALA A 77 25.35 -7.87 5.92
CA ALA A 77 26.00 -8.18 7.20
C ALA A 77 27.42 -8.68 6.91
N THR A 78 28.41 -8.10 7.60
CA THR A 78 29.82 -8.49 7.50
C THR A 78 30.05 -9.85 8.13
#